data_AF-A0A1V5USN1-F1
#
_entry.id   AF-A0A1V5USN1-F1
#
_cell.length_a   1.000
_cell.length_b   1.000
_cell.length_c   1.000
_cell.angle_alpha   90.00
_cell.angle_beta   90.00
_cell.angle_gamma   90.00
#
_symmetry.space_group_name_H-M   'P 1'
#
loop_
_entity.id
_entity.type
_entity.pdbx_description
1 polymer ?
#
loop_
_entity_poly.entity_id
_entity_poly.type
_entity_poly.pdbx_seq_one_letter_code
_entity_poly.pdbx_strand_id
1 'polypeptide(L)'
;MRSPQKKWRGTSCVIWIPCTIVSLLFGDKPFLQVPELAGKGKPTKFGAYQINMSENQVIISQWNQAQEISTPDLIRLLLRSSCYSCGGKGKRFQNKIVLTEGYRGKINGDGNVASGTYGTLLGKNGYLHSYLLGETLLDTLRLNLLTEEEIVGIGAFPTGLGTPFWEKMPHGEDCPRAQKYLRTYHGELFPLDKFSLVEGDGLIMTDGIKYPDNKKITSILIDPALIVTQNEKTITAVLASTSERPWRELPSLLSFLEVKDGKRQPYFLSMGLWKLRKCCAETVHIWTGGMQVSSKAGEQRLSGYDDYVESEFRIPVQSATESGFTTYKSMMKTLNSFSNILNSSIIHYFKTKQEKEEKKPKMSSFVKAIAERSVSVFWERMEPSAQQIINTAFCGSTEEQREAEYKKWAAVAREVYNQFCPRETARQLTAWVESEPNFFSKKTKSPQKKG
;
A
#
# COMPACT_ATOMS: atom_id res chain seq x y z
N MET A 1 -19.45 -42.49 -29.53
CA MET A 1 -19.00 -41.19 -30.08
C MET A 1 -18.30 -40.42 -28.97
N ARG A 2 -16.95 -40.43 -28.96
CA ARG A 2 -16.14 -39.66 -28.01
C ARG A 2 -15.83 -38.32 -28.66
N SER A 3 -16.16 -37.22 -27.99
CA SER A 3 -15.83 -35.87 -28.45
C SER A 3 -14.32 -35.61 -28.34
N PRO A 4 -13.72 -34.78 -29.21
CA PRO A 4 -12.29 -34.55 -29.18
C PRO A 4 -11.93 -33.56 -28.07
N GLN A 5 -11.09 -33.99 -27.14
CA GLN A 5 -10.35 -33.09 -26.25
C GLN A 5 -9.49 -32.15 -27.10
N LYS A 6 -9.87 -30.86 -27.16
CA LYS A 6 -9.01 -29.80 -27.69
C LYS A 6 -7.80 -29.68 -26.76
N LYS A 7 -6.66 -30.23 -27.20
CA LYS A 7 -5.33 -29.93 -26.64
C LYS A 7 -5.08 -28.42 -26.76
N TRP A 8 -5.06 -27.73 -25.62
CA TRP A 8 -4.52 -26.38 -25.52
C TRP A 8 -3.02 -26.46 -25.83
N ARG A 9 -2.62 -26.03 -27.02
CA ARG A 9 -1.22 -25.74 -27.33
C ARG A 9 -0.91 -24.35 -26.80
N GLY A 10 -0.54 -24.25 -25.52
CA GLY A 10 0.15 -23.07 -25.03
C GLY A 10 1.55 -23.07 -25.63
N THR A 11 1.81 -22.19 -26.59
CA THR A 11 3.18 -21.84 -26.98
C THR A 11 3.86 -21.28 -25.75
N SER A 12 4.75 -22.08 -25.18
CA SER A 12 5.60 -21.72 -24.06
C SER A 12 6.52 -20.58 -24.50
N CYS A 13 6.14 -19.33 -24.19
CA CYS A 13 7.09 -18.22 -24.20
C CYS A 13 7.86 -18.25 -22.87
N VAL A 14 8.61 -19.33 -22.65
CA VAL A 14 9.71 -19.32 -21.68
C VAL A 14 10.91 -18.89 -22.50
N ILE A 15 11.21 -17.59 -22.47
CA ILE A 15 12.51 -17.13 -22.96
C ILE A 15 13.53 -17.76 -22.01
N TRP A 16 14.16 -18.83 -22.47
CA TRP A 16 15.44 -19.27 -21.94
C TRP A 16 16.40 -18.10 -22.18
N ILE A 17 16.74 -17.37 -21.13
CA ILE A 17 17.87 -16.46 -21.17
C ILE A 17 19.08 -17.34 -20.78
N PRO A 18 19.96 -17.75 -21.72
CA PRO A 18 21.15 -18.52 -21.40
C PRO A 18 22.26 -17.58 -20.88
N CYS A 19 21.88 -16.55 -20.13
CA CYS A 19 22.78 -15.56 -19.55
C CYS A 19 22.94 -15.86 -18.07
N THR A 20 24.19 -15.94 -17.62
CA THR A 20 24.48 -15.82 -16.19
C THR A 20 23.93 -14.49 -15.69
N ILE A 21 23.50 -14.42 -14.43
CA ILE A 21 23.03 -13.18 -13.80
C ILE A 21 24.04 -12.03 -13.98
N VAL A 22 25.34 -12.36 -13.99
CA VAL A 22 26.44 -11.42 -14.25
C VAL A 22 26.35 -10.84 -15.67
N SER A 23 26.18 -11.68 -16.71
CA SER A 23 26.02 -11.19 -18.09
C SER A 23 24.74 -10.38 -18.32
N LEU A 24 23.69 -10.64 -17.54
CA LEU A 24 22.46 -9.84 -17.56
C LEU A 24 22.70 -8.42 -17.02
N LEU A 25 23.53 -8.26 -15.99
CA LEU A 25 23.79 -6.98 -15.34
C LEU A 25 24.91 -6.16 -15.99
N PHE A 26 25.92 -6.83 -16.55
CA PHE A 26 27.15 -6.20 -17.01
C PHE A 26 27.47 -6.47 -18.49
N GLY A 27 26.51 -7.03 -19.25
CA GLY A 27 26.63 -7.20 -20.70
C GLY A 27 26.32 -5.93 -21.49
N ASP A 28 26.29 -6.03 -22.82
CA ASP A 28 26.08 -4.90 -23.75
C ASP A 28 24.74 -4.17 -23.56
N LYS A 29 23.74 -4.89 -23.06
CA LYS A 29 22.40 -4.36 -22.73
C LYS A 29 22.10 -4.66 -21.27
N PRO A 30 22.72 -3.91 -20.35
CA PRO A 30 22.63 -4.21 -18.93
C PRO A 30 21.19 -4.03 -18.44
N PHE A 31 20.68 -5.03 -17.73
CA PHE A 31 19.31 -5.06 -17.23
C PHE A 31 19.01 -3.89 -16.29
N LEU A 32 17.89 -3.20 -16.55
CA LEU A 32 17.45 -1.99 -15.82
C LEU A 32 18.48 -0.87 -15.74
N GLN A 33 19.40 -0.84 -16.70
CA GLN A 33 20.44 0.17 -16.75
C GLN A 33 20.41 0.93 -18.07
N VAL A 34 20.87 2.19 -18.00
CA VAL A 34 20.94 3.10 -19.14
C VAL A 34 22.41 3.44 -19.38
N PRO A 35 23.10 2.72 -20.29
CA PRO A 35 24.53 2.91 -20.58
C PRO A 35 24.89 4.36 -20.93
N GLU A 36 23.95 5.12 -21.51
CA GLU A 36 24.12 6.53 -21.87
C GLU A 36 24.37 7.44 -20.67
N LEU A 37 24.27 6.94 -19.43
CA LEU A 37 24.66 7.65 -18.19
C LEU A 37 26.16 7.58 -17.89
N ALA A 38 26.91 6.68 -18.53
CA ALA A 38 28.34 6.48 -18.27
C ALA A 38 29.11 7.79 -18.46
N GLY A 39 29.94 8.14 -17.47
CA GLY A 39 30.75 9.37 -17.49
C GLY A 39 29.97 10.70 -17.38
N LYS A 40 28.63 10.69 -17.30
CA LYS A 40 27.81 11.91 -17.17
C LYS A 40 27.52 12.31 -15.71
N GLY A 41 27.78 11.41 -14.77
CA GLY A 41 27.48 11.61 -13.34
C GLY A 41 28.56 11.05 -12.43
N LYS A 42 28.40 11.26 -11.12
CA LYS A 42 29.22 10.65 -10.08
C LYS A 42 28.47 9.51 -9.40
N PRO A 43 29.01 8.29 -9.33
CA PRO A 43 28.34 7.20 -8.63
C PRO A 43 28.12 7.52 -7.15
N THR A 44 26.92 7.27 -6.66
CA THR A 44 26.59 7.33 -5.23
C THR A 44 26.55 5.91 -4.68
N LYS A 45 27.11 5.67 -3.49
CA LYS A 45 27.15 4.34 -2.86
C LYS A 45 25.76 3.71 -2.75
N PHE A 46 25.66 2.40 -2.93
CA PHE A 46 24.38 1.67 -2.91
C PHE A 46 23.57 1.88 -1.62
N GLY A 47 24.22 2.02 -0.47
CA GLY A 47 23.55 2.26 0.81
C GLY A 47 22.68 3.52 0.83
N ALA A 48 22.96 4.52 -0.02
CA ALA A 48 22.15 5.72 -0.14
C ALA A 48 20.76 5.47 -0.77
N TYR A 49 20.60 4.35 -1.46
CA TYR A 49 19.36 3.94 -2.11
C TYR A 49 18.61 2.87 -1.31
N GLN A 50 19.22 2.34 -0.24
CA GLN A 50 18.62 1.35 0.64
C GLN A 50 17.87 2.05 1.77
N ILE A 51 16.59 1.76 1.89
CA ILE A 51 15.67 2.50 2.77
C ILE A 51 15.94 2.26 4.26
N ASN A 52 16.58 1.15 4.61
CA ASN A 52 16.88 0.78 6.00
C ASN A 52 18.33 1.13 6.42
N MET A 53 19.11 1.78 5.55
CA MET A 53 20.51 2.11 5.82
C MET A 53 20.66 3.57 6.22
N SER A 54 21.54 3.81 7.19
CA SER A 54 21.84 5.17 7.64
C SER A 54 22.86 5.82 6.70
N GLU A 55 22.50 6.97 6.13
CA GLU A 55 23.44 7.82 5.37
C GLU A 55 24.26 8.76 6.28
N ASN A 56 23.78 9.04 7.51
CA ASN A 56 24.33 10.05 8.41
C ASN A 56 24.53 9.48 9.82
N GLN A 57 25.80 9.28 10.21
CA GLN A 57 26.45 9.12 11.54
C GLN A 57 25.77 8.35 12.70
N VAL A 58 24.45 8.25 12.78
CA VAL A 58 23.75 7.47 13.79
C VAL A 58 23.48 6.09 13.21
N ILE A 59 24.44 5.19 13.42
CA ILE A 59 24.24 3.76 13.26
C ILE A 59 23.61 3.27 14.56
N ILE A 60 22.31 3.02 14.55
CA ILE A 60 21.57 2.54 15.74
C ILE A 60 21.95 1.07 16.02
N SER A 61 22.13 0.28 14.96
CA SER A 61 22.55 -1.12 15.03
C SER A 61 23.38 -1.51 13.80
N GLN A 62 24.10 -2.63 13.87
CA GLN A 62 24.83 -3.19 12.73
C GLN A 62 23.94 -3.42 11.49
N TRP A 63 22.63 -3.60 11.67
CA TRP A 63 21.65 -3.75 10.60
C TRP A 63 21.46 -2.50 9.75
N ASN A 64 21.85 -1.32 10.25
CA ASN A 64 21.74 -0.04 9.54
C ASN A 64 23.07 0.42 8.93
N GLN A 65 24.13 -0.40 9.06
CA GLN A 65 25.42 -0.14 8.46
C GLN A 65 25.42 -0.65 7.02
N ALA A 66 25.80 0.22 6.08
CA ALA A 66 25.96 -0.16 4.68
C ALA A 66 27.03 -1.27 4.56
N GLN A 67 26.63 -2.40 3.99
CA GLN A 67 27.52 -3.53 3.66
C GLN A 67 27.80 -3.55 2.16
N GLU A 68 28.81 -4.33 1.76
CA GLU A 68 29.00 -4.65 0.35
C GLU A 68 27.75 -5.34 -0.20
N ILE A 69 27.28 -4.89 -1.35
CA ILE A 69 26.04 -5.40 -1.94
C ILE A 69 26.31 -6.68 -2.71
N SER A 70 25.56 -7.74 -2.40
CA SER A 70 25.60 -8.96 -3.20
C SER A 70 24.97 -8.73 -4.58
N THR A 71 25.31 -9.54 -5.59
CA THR A 71 24.68 -9.44 -6.92
C THR A 71 23.15 -9.60 -6.87
N PRO A 72 22.57 -10.54 -6.11
CA PRO A 72 21.11 -10.61 -5.94
C PRO A 72 20.50 -9.35 -5.30
N ASP A 73 21.17 -8.77 -4.30
CA ASP A 73 20.66 -7.56 -3.64
C ASP A 73 20.80 -6.32 -4.53
N LEU A 74 21.80 -6.28 -5.40
CA LEU A 74 21.91 -5.25 -6.43
C LEU A 74 20.74 -5.29 -7.41
N ILE A 75 20.30 -6.48 -7.82
CA ILE A 75 19.11 -6.63 -8.69
C ILE A 75 17.86 -6.14 -7.97
N ARG A 76 17.68 -6.52 -6.70
CA ARG A 76 16.56 -6.05 -5.88
C ARG A 76 16.59 -4.53 -5.73
N LEU A 77 17.78 -3.95 -5.53
CA LEU A 77 17.97 -2.51 -5.45
C LEU A 77 17.61 -1.81 -6.75
N LEU A 78 18.04 -2.33 -7.90
CA LEU A 78 17.70 -1.77 -9.21
C LEU A 78 16.19 -1.83 -9.45
N LEU A 79 15.57 -3.00 -9.26
CA LEU A 79 14.12 -3.18 -9.39
C LEU A 79 13.33 -2.19 -8.54
N ARG A 80 13.71 -2.07 -7.26
CA ARG A 80 13.06 -1.15 -6.32
C ARG A 80 13.31 0.31 -6.69
N SER A 81 14.54 0.69 -7.02
CA SER A 81 14.90 2.07 -7.35
C SER A 81 14.22 2.58 -8.61
N SER A 82 13.87 1.69 -9.56
CA SER A 82 13.21 2.11 -10.81
C SER A 82 11.80 2.66 -10.63
N CYS A 83 11.07 2.25 -9.58
CA CYS A 83 9.65 2.57 -9.41
C CYS A 83 9.17 2.79 -7.96
N TYR A 84 9.99 2.46 -6.95
CA TYR A 84 9.73 2.63 -5.52
C TYR A 84 10.80 3.45 -4.78
N SER A 85 11.60 4.25 -5.50
CA SER A 85 12.61 5.11 -4.87
C SER A 85 11.98 6.23 -4.03
N CYS A 86 12.53 6.52 -2.86
CA CYS A 86 12.17 7.72 -2.11
C CYS A 86 12.66 8.98 -2.85
N GLY A 87 11.77 9.97 -3.04
CA GLY A 87 12.15 11.28 -3.58
C GLY A 87 13.14 12.00 -2.67
N GLY A 88 13.94 12.92 -3.22
CA GLY A 88 14.97 13.57 -2.41
C GLY A 88 15.80 14.63 -3.12
N LYS A 89 16.45 15.45 -2.29
CA LYS A 89 17.47 16.42 -2.71
C LYS A 89 18.86 15.79 -2.65
N GLY A 90 19.81 16.35 -3.38
CA GLY A 90 21.23 16.02 -3.23
C GLY A 90 21.75 14.95 -4.19
N LYS A 91 22.85 14.30 -3.82
CA LYS A 91 23.68 13.47 -4.71
C LYS A 91 23.00 12.19 -5.21
N ARG A 92 21.92 11.72 -4.56
CA ARG A 92 21.18 10.51 -4.95
C ARG A 92 20.58 10.62 -6.35
N PHE A 93 20.11 11.81 -6.74
CA PHE A 93 19.49 12.06 -8.04
C PHE A 93 20.21 13.17 -8.80
N GLN A 94 20.78 12.84 -9.96
CA GLN A 94 21.58 13.74 -10.78
C GLN A 94 20.76 14.29 -11.94
N ASN A 95 19.72 15.06 -11.59
CA ASN A 95 18.77 15.64 -12.55
C ASN A 95 19.35 16.72 -13.49
N LYS A 96 20.63 17.09 -13.31
CA LYS A 96 21.40 17.83 -14.31
C LYS A 96 21.65 17.01 -15.58
N ILE A 97 21.69 15.68 -15.45
CA ILE A 97 21.86 14.76 -16.57
C ILE A 97 20.50 14.63 -17.25
N VAL A 98 20.42 15.07 -18.50
CA VAL A 98 19.24 15.00 -19.36
C VAL A 98 19.64 14.24 -20.62
N LEU A 99 18.92 13.17 -20.95
CA LEU A 99 19.23 12.31 -22.11
C LEU A 99 18.49 12.74 -23.37
N THR A 100 17.27 13.26 -23.23
CA THR A 100 16.48 13.78 -24.35
C THR A 100 16.75 15.26 -24.55
N GLU A 101 17.19 15.64 -25.74
CA GLU A 101 17.48 17.04 -26.07
C GLU A 101 16.25 17.93 -25.85
N GLY A 102 16.46 19.08 -25.21
CA GLY A 102 15.39 20.05 -24.91
C GLY A 102 14.42 19.64 -23.80
N TYR A 103 14.60 18.49 -23.15
CA TYR A 103 13.69 18.03 -22.09
C TYR A 103 13.74 18.91 -20.83
N ARG A 104 12.60 19.50 -20.49
CA ARG A 104 12.45 20.42 -19.33
C ARG A 104 11.84 19.75 -18.11
N GLY A 105 11.54 18.45 -18.15
CA GLY A 105 10.87 17.75 -17.05
C GLY A 105 11.68 17.63 -15.76
N LYS A 106 12.99 17.91 -15.80
CA LYS A 106 13.91 17.95 -14.65
C LYS A 106 14.23 19.37 -14.17
N ILE A 107 13.47 20.36 -14.61
CA ILE A 107 13.60 21.76 -14.21
C ILE A 107 12.35 22.13 -13.40
N ASN A 108 12.53 22.86 -12.30
CA ASN A 108 11.43 23.34 -11.45
C ASN A 108 10.78 24.61 -12.02
N GLY A 109 9.71 25.10 -11.38
CA GLY A 109 9.01 26.32 -11.80
C GLY A 109 9.87 27.59 -11.81
N ASP A 110 10.97 27.59 -11.07
CA ASP A 110 11.91 28.72 -10.98
C ASP A 110 13.07 28.63 -11.99
N GLY A 111 13.07 27.63 -12.87
CA GLY A 111 14.14 27.41 -13.85
C GLY A 111 15.38 26.70 -13.30
N ASN A 112 15.36 26.25 -12.05
CA ASN A 112 16.45 25.50 -11.42
C ASN A 112 16.30 23.99 -11.60
N VAL A 113 17.40 23.24 -11.45
CA VAL A 113 17.37 21.77 -11.48
C VAL A 113 16.44 21.25 -10.39
N ALA A 114 15.44 20.46 -10.79
CA ALA A 114 14.48 19.87 -9.87
C ALA A 114 15.12 18.81 -8.99
N SER A 115 14.57 18.65 -7.78
CA SER A 115 14.92 17.53 -6.90
C SER A 115 14.41 16.21 -7.48
N GLY A 116 15.02 15.10 -7.08
CA GLY A 116 14.61 13.76 -7.52
C GLY A 116 13.18 13.46 -7.08
N THR A 117 12.37 12.99 -8.01
CA THR A 117 10.97 12.63 -7.75
C THR A 117 10.86 11.30 -7.02
N TYR A 118 9.75 11.09 -6.31
CA TYR A 118 9.43 9.78 -5.75
C TYR A 118 9.13 8.76 -6.84
N GLY A 119 9.27 7.48 -6.52
CA GLY A 119 8.89 6.38 -7.40
C GLY A 119 7.37 6.37 -7.61
N THR A 120 6.95 6.11 -8.84
CA THR A 120 5.55 6.19 -9.27
C THR A 120 4.68 5.17 -8.54
N LEU A 121 5.21 3.98 -8.26
CA LEU A 121 4.51 2.93 -7.50
C LEU A 121 4.57 3.14 -5.98
N LEU A 122 5.55 3.92 -5.49
CA LEU A 122 5.58 4.34 -4.08
C LEU A 122 4.56 5.44 -3.79
N GLY A 123 4.45 6.40 -4.70
CA GLY A 123 3.62 7.58 -4.50
C GLY A 123 4.16 8.52 -3.41
N LYS A 124 3.43 9.60 -3.16
CA LYS A 124 3.87 10.66 -2.24
C LYS A 124 3.98 10.22 -0.77
N ASN A 125 3.09 9.33 -0.32
CA ASN A 125 2.99 8.92 1.08
C ASN A 125 3.05 7.39 1.27
N GLY A 126 3.29 6.63 0.20
CA GLY A 126 3.22 5.17 0.23
C GLY A 126 1.86 4.63 -0.19
N TYR A 127 1.78 3.94 -1.33
CA TYR A 127 0.58 3.25 -1.77
C TYR A 127 0.50 1.81 -1.24
N LEU A 128 -0.72 1.31 -1.09
CA LEU A 128 -0.98 -0.12 -0.88
C LEU A 128 -1.25 -0.84 -2.20
N HIS A 129 -0.65 -2.02 -2.31
CA HIS A 129 -0.74 -2.92 -3.46
C HIS A 129 -1.28 -4.27 -3.01
N SER A 130 -2.12 -4.89 -3.82
CA SER A 130 -2.76 -6.16 -3.48
C SER A 130 -2.61 -7.21 -4.57
N TYR A 131 -2.31 -8.43 -4.15
CA TYR A 131 -2.06 -9.58 -5.01
C TYR A 131 -2.80 -10.80 -4.47
N LEU A 132 -3.17 -11.70 -5.38
CA LEU A 132 -3.68 -13.01 -5.02
C LEU A 132 -2.53 -13.99 -4.80
N LEU A 133 -2.62 -14.79 -3.75
CA LEU A 133 -1.68 -15.87 -3.49
C LEU A 133 -2.32 -17.21 -3.90
N GLY A 134 -1.55 -18.02 -4.63
CA GLY A 134 -1.88 -19.42 -4.90
C GLY A 134 -1.23 -20.37 -3.91
N GLU A 135 -1.47 -21.66 -4.07
CA GLU A 135 -0.80 -22.71 -3.29
C GLU A 135 0.68 -22.85 -3.67
N THR A 136 0.99 -22.58 -4.94
CA THR A 136 2.35 -22.54 -5.46
C THR A 136 2.69 -21.16 -6.01
N LEU A 137 3.99 -20.85 -6.13
CA LEU A 137 4.44 -19.63 -6.79
C LEU A 137 3.90 -19.52 -8.23
N LEU A 138 3.80 -20.64 -8.95
CA LEU A 138 3.25 -20.65 -10.30
C LEU A 138 1.77 -20.27 -10.31
N ASP A 139 1.00 -20.71 -9.32
CA ASP A 139 -0.40 -20.34 -9.18
C ASP A 139 -0.54 -18.86 -8.81
N THR A 140 0.28 -18.36 -7.89
CA THR A 140 0.38 -16.92 -7.58
C THR A 140 0.65 -16.11 -8.85
N LEU A 141 1.62 -16.52 -9.68
CA LEU A 141 1.90 -15.84 -10.94
C LEU A 141 0.68 -15.87 -11.87
N ARG A 142 0.07 -17.05 -12.09
CA ARG A 142 -1.11 -17.20 -12.97
C ARG A 142 -2.29 -16.35 -12.52
N LEU A 143 -2.54 -16.24 -11.22
CA LEU A 143 -3.64 -15.46 -10.68
C LEU A 143 -3.46 -13.95 -10.89
N ASN A 144 -2.22 -13.46 -10.90
CA ASN A 144 -1.88 -12.05 -11.08
C ASN A 144 -1.37 -11.72 -12.51
N LEU A 145 -1.61 -12.60 -13.49
CA LEU A 145 -1.35 -12.32 -14.89
C LEU A 145 -2.64 -11.97 -15.60
N LEU A 146 -2.65 -10.85 -16.34
CA LEU A 146 -3.76 -10.48 -17.20
C LEU A 146 -3.55 -11.03 -18.62
N THR A 147 -4.61 -11.55 -19.21
CA THR A 147 -4.66 -11.92 -20.63
C THR A 147 -4.70 -10.67 -21.52
N GLU A 148 -4.34 -10.81 -22.79
CA GLU A 148 -4.42 -9.70 -23.74
C GLU A 148 -5.86 -9.18 -23.88
N GLU A 149 -6.85 -10.07 -23.84
CA GLU A 149 -8.27 -9.70 -23.86
C GLU A 149 -8.68 -8.92 -22.61
N GLU A 150 -8.18 -9.30 -21.43
CA GLU A 150 -8.39 -8.56 -20.19
C GLU A 150 -7.77 -7.16 -20.27
N ILE A 151 -6.53 -7.05 -20.76
CA ILE A 151 -5.82 -5.77 -20.94
C ILE A 151 -6.59 -4.83 -21.89
N VAL A 152 -7.05 -5.36 -23.03
CA VAL A 152 -7.89 -4.62 -23.98
C VAL A 152 -9.22 -4.23 -23.34
N GLY A 153 -9.85 -5.14 -22.59
CA GLY A 153 -11.12 -4.93 -21.91
C GLY A 153 -11.08 -3.83 -20.84
N ILE A 154 -9.93 -3.63 -20.18
CA ILE A 154 -9.74 -2.50 -19.26
C ILE A 154 -9.90 -1.17 -20.04
N GLY A 155 -9.34 -1.09 -21.25
CA GLY A 155 -9.39 0.12 -22.10
C GLY A 155 -8.53 1.28 -21.58
N ALA A 156 -7.63 0.99 -20.65
CA ALA A 156 -6.71 1.93 -20.00
C ALA A 156 -5.41 2.15 -20.77
N PHE A 157 -5.05 1.23 -21.65
CA PHE A 157 -3.73 1.13 -22.26
C PHE A 157 -3.88 1.31 -23.79
N PRO A 158 -3.82 2.54 -24.32
CA PRO A 158 -4.07 2.82 -25.74
C PRO A 158 -3.16 2.04 -26.69
N THR A 159 -1.98 1.62 -26.24
CA THR A 159 -1.01 0.86 -27.03
C THR A 159 -0.93 -0.62 -26.61
N GLY A 160 -1.90 -1.10 -25.84
CA GLY A 160 -2.08 -2.51 -25.45
C GLY A 160 -0.98 -3.02 -24.51
N LEU A 161 -0.63 -4.30 -24.65
CA LEU A 161 0.38 -4.98 -23.83
C LEU A 161 1.74 -4.25 -23.86
N GLY A 162 2.19 -3.89 -25.06
CA GLY A 162 3.49 -3.26 -25.28
C GLY A 162 4.67 -4.22 -25.22
N THR A 163 5.85 -3.73 -25.58
CA THR A 163 7.12 -4.45 -25.46
C THR A 163 7.72 -4.17 -24.08
N PRO A 164 8.25 -5.17 -23.34
CA PRO A 164 8.91 -4.94 -22.06
C PRO A 164 10.22 -4.16 -22.24
N PHE A 165 10.69 -3.56 -21.15
CA PHE A 165 11.84 -2.67 -21.19
C PHE A 165 13.15 -3.39 -21.50
N TRP A 166 13.33 -4.64 -21.03
CA TRP A 166 14.56 -5.41 -21.25
C TRP A 166 14.76 -5.83 -22.71
N GLU A 167 13.69 -5.94 -23.49
CA GLU A 167 13.77 -6.17 -24.94
C GLU A 167 14.07 -4.87 -25.70
N LYS A 168 13.48 -3.75 -25.26
CA LYS A 168 13.66 -2.44 -25.89
C LYS A 168 13.60 -1.32 -24.86
N MET A 169 14.77 -0.92 -24.36
CA MET A 169 14.90 0.21 -23.44
C MET A 169 14.61 1.55 -24.15
N PRO A 170 13.96 2.51 -23.47
CA PRO A 170 13.99 3.91 -23.88
C PRO A 170 15.41 4.47 -23.78
N HIS A 171 15.83 5.28 -24.77
CA HIS A 171 17.14 5.96 -24.76
C HIS A 171 17.13 7.30 -24.02
N GLY A 172 15.94 7.79 -23.65
CA GLY A 172 15.75 9.07 -22.97
C GLY A 172 14.34 9.22 -22.44
N GLU A 173 14.15 10.25 -21.61
CA GLU A 173 12.95 10.57 -20.85
C GLU A 173 11.70 10.77 -21.72
N ASP A 174 11.87 11.33 -22.93
CA ASP A 174 10.76 11.68 -23.85
C ASP A 174 11.03 11.25 -25.29
N CYS A 175 11.84 10.21 -25.49
CA CYS A 175 12.04 9.62 -26.81
C CYS A 175 10.76 8.91 -27.32
N PRO A 176 10.61 8.64 -28.63
CA PRO A 176 9.41 7.96 -29.17
C PRO A 176 9.10 6.62 -28.48
N ARG A 177 10.13 5.90 -28.02
CA ARG A 177 9.97 4.67 -27.23
C ARG A 177 9.37 4.94 -25.85
N ALA A 178 9.83 5.97 -25.13
CA ALA A 178 9.30 6.37 -23.83
C ALA A 178 7.82 6.78 -23.93
N GLN A 179 7.49 7.63 -24.90
CA GLN A 179 6.12 8.07 -25.16
C GLN A 179 5.16 6.92 -25.46
N LYS A 180 5.63 5.91 -26.21
CA LYS A 180 4.85 4.68 -26.46
C LYS A 180 4.74 3.82 -25.21
N TYR A 181 5.83 3.60 -24.49
CA TYR A 181 5.91 2.74 -23.30
C TYR A 181 4.95 3.19 -22.20
N LEU A 182 4.90 4.51 -21.95
CA LEU A 182 3.98 5.16 -21.01
C LEU A 182 2.49 4.82 -21.26
N ARG A 183 2.13 4.39 -22.47
CA ARG A 183 0.73 4.10 -22.85
C ARG A 183 0.41 2.60 -22.91
N THR A 184 1.37 1.75 -22.50
CA THR A 184 1.26 0.29 -22.53
C THR A 184 1.01 -0.27 -21.14
N TYR A 185 0.42 -1.47 -21.08
CA TYR A 185 0.30 -2.24 -19.83
C TYR A 185 1.66 -2.44 -19.16
N HIS A 186 2.71 -2.82 -19.92
CA HIS A 186 4.05 -3.00 -19.35
C HIS A 186 4.63 -1.72 -18.74
N GLY A 187 4.37 -0.55 -19.33
CA GLY A 187 4.87 0.71 -18.79
C GLY A 187 4.16 1.17 -17.53
N GLU A 188 2.91 0.78 -17.38
CA GLU A 188 2.12 1.05 -16.18
C GLU A 188 2.43 0.02 -15.07
N LEU A 189 2.64 -1.25 -15.44
CA LEU A 189 3.02 -2.34 -14.52
C LEU A 189 4.44 -2.15 -13.96
N PHE A 190 5.37 -1.69 -14.78
CA PHE A 190 6.74 -1.39 -14.36
C PHE A 190 7.19 -0.03 -14.91
N PRO A 191 6.90 1.05 -14.16
CA PRO A 191 7.32 2.40 -14.53
C PRO A 191 8.85 2.52 -14.54
N LEU A 192 9.40 3.04 -15.63
CA LEU A 192 10.82 3.42 -15.73
C LEU A 192 10.99 4.89 -15.37
N ASP A 193 10.59 5.25 -14.15
CA ASP A 193 10.61 6.64 -13.69
C ASP A 193 11.96 7.07 -13.14
N LYS A 194 12.89 6.14 -12.94
CA LYS A 194 14.33 6.39 -12.71
C LYS A 194 15.18 5.69 -13.77
N PHE A 195 16.19 6.40 -14.24
CA PHE A 195 17.27 5.83 -15.03
C PHE A 195 18.50 5.67 -14.15
N SER A 196 19.08 4.48 -14.19
CA SER A 196 20.20 4.07 -13.36
C SER A 196 21.32 3.44 -14.16
N LEU A 197 22.55 3.54 -13.69
CA LEU A 197 23.69 2.81 -14.21
C LEU A 197 24.61 2.44 -13.05
N VAL A 198 25.00 1.17 -12.97
CA VAL A 198 25.98 0.69 -11.99
C VAL A 198 27.37 1.04 -12.50
N GLU A 199 28.15 1.75 -11.69
CA GLU A 199 29.52 2.13 -12.02
C GLU A 199 30.38 2.03 -10.75
N GLY A 200 31.37 1.14 -10.77
CA GLY A 200 32.16 0.80 -9.58
C GLY A 200 31.28 0.23 -8.47
N ASP A 201 31.37 0.83 -7.28
CA ASP A 201 30.61 0.44 -6.08
C ASP A 201 29.44 1.38 -5.78
N GLY A 202 28.89 2.00 -6.83
CA GLY A 202 27.76 2.91 -6.72
C GLY A 202 26.85 2.92 -7.94
N LEU A 203 25.87 3.81 -7.85
CA LEU A 203 24.85 4.04 -8.87
C LEU A 203 24.89 5.50 -9.32
N ILE A 204 24.87 5.71 -10.64
CA ILE A 204 24.45 6.99 -11.22
C ILE A 204 22.95 6.88 -11.43
N MET A 205 22.17 7.77 -10.81
CA MET A 205 20.71 7.77 -10.93
C MET A 205 20.17 9.15 -11.24
N THR A 206 19.16 9.22 -12.10
CA THR A 206 18.46 10.45 -12.51
C THR A 206 16.99 10.13 -12.74
N ASP A 207 16.11 11.14 -12.66
CA ASP A 207 14.71 10.94 -13.05
C ASP A 207 14.62 10.50 -14.52
N GLY A 208 13.76 9.52 -14.81
CA GLY A 208 13.55 8.93 -16.13
C GLY A 208 12.29 9.46 -16.80
N ILE A 209 11.44 8.54 -17.26
CA ILE A 209 10.16 8.88 -17.88
C ILE A 209 9.26 9.53 -16.83
N LYS A 210 8.69 10.68 -17.16
CA LYS A 210 7.74 11.36 -16.27
C LYS A 210 6.34 10.77 -16.44
N TYR A 211 5.86 10.09 -15.40
CA TYR A 211 4.48 9.64 -15.31
C TYR A 211 3.60 10.80 -14.78
N PRO A 212 2.32 10.89 -15.22
CA PRO A 212 1.40 11.90 -14.71
C PRO A 212 1.20 11.78 -13.20
N ASP A 213 1.50 12.84 -12.46
CA ASP A 213 1.27 12.95 -11.01
C ASP A 213 0.04 13.83 -10.79
N ASN A 214 -1.13 13.23 -10.55
CA ASN A 214 -2.38 14.00 -10.42
C ASN A 214 -3.20 13.60 -9.18
N LYS A 215 -3.54 14.63 -8.38
CA LYS A 215 -4.50 14.57 -7.26
C LYS A 215 -5.95 14.30 -7.69
N LYS A 216 -6.24 14.22 -8.99
CA LYS A 216 -7.56 13.96 -9.58
C LYS A 216 -7.44 13.06 -10.80
N ILE A 217 -8.39 12.14 -10.94
CA ILE A 217 -8.20 10.86 -11.65
C ILE A 217 -8.90 10.89 -12.98
N THR A 218 -8.34 11.67 -13.87
CA THR A 218 -8.54 11.46 -15.30
C THR A 218 -7.29 10.88 -15.96
N SER A 219 -6.18 10.73 -15.21
CA SER A 219 -4.90 10.24 -15.73
C SER A 219 -4.04 9.56 -14.64
N ILE A 220 -4.62 8.67 -13.84
CA ILE A 220 -3.84 7.87 -12.89
C ILE A 220 -3.00 6.83 -13.61
N LEU A 221 -1.84 6.53 -13.05
CA LEU A 221 -1.10 5.30 -13.34
C LEU A 221 -2.03 4.09 -13.11
N ILE A 222 -2.36 3.34 -14.15
CA ILE A 222 -3.30 2.23 -14.08
C ILE A 222 -2.55 0.96 -13.72
N ASP A 223 -2.01 0.96 -12.50
CA ASP A 223 -1.40 -0.21 -11.90
C ASP A 223 -2.49 -1.24 -11.52
N PRO A 224 -2.40 -2.50 -12.02
CA PRO A 224 -3.33 -3.57 -11.69
C PRO A 224 -3.39 -3.97 -10.22
N ALA A 225 -2.33 -3.76 -9.45
CA ALA A 225 -2.23 -4.09 -8.04
C ALA A 225 -2.68 -2.95 -7.11
N LEU A 226 -2.73 -1.72 -7.62
CA LEU A 226 -3.03 -0.53 -6.82
C LEU A 226 -4.46 -0.55 -6.28
N ILE A 227 -4.57 -0.30 -4.98
CA ILE A 227 -5.86 -0.17 -4.30
C ILE A 227 -6.31 1.28 -4.37
N VAL A 228 -7.57 1.47 -4.76
CA VAL A 228 -8.19 2.77 -4.85
C VAL A 228 -9.52 2.79 -4.09
N THR A 229 -9.86 3.95 -3.56
CA THR A 229 -11.19 4.30 -3.08
C THR A 229 -11.85 5.22 -4.09
N GLN A 230 -13.16 5.08 -4.30
CA GLN A 230 -13.91 5.95 -5.20
C GLN A 230 -15.01 6.68 -4.44
N ASN A 231 -14.94 8.01 -4.51
CA ASN A 231 -16.04 8.91 -4.15
C ASN A 231 -16.63 9.49 -5.44
N GLU A 232 -17.83 10.08 -5.36
CA GLU A 232 -18.59 10.60 -6.53
C GLU A 232 -17.79 11.52 -7.47
N LYS A 233 -16.73 12.18 -6.97
CA LYS A 233 -15.94 13.18 -7.71
C LYS A 233 -14.47 12.82 -7.89
N THR A 234 -13.98 11.83 -7.16
CA THR A 234 -12.55 11.51 -7.08
C THR A 234 -12.37 10.04 -6.75
N ILE A 235 -11.57 9.34 -7.55
CA ILE A 235 -10.91 8.13 -7.07
C ILE A 235 -9.73 8.60 -6.16
N THR A 236 -9.12 7.77 -5.33
CA THR A 236 -7.88 8.08 -4.60
C THR A 236 -7.16 6.79 -4.27
N ALA A 237 -5.83 6.75 -4.43
CA ALA A 237 -5.04 5.60 -3.99
C ALA A 237 -5.12 5.45 -2.46
N VAL A 238 -5.25 4.22 -1.99
CA VAL A 238 -5.19 3.91 -0.55
C VAL A 238 -3.73 3.93 -0.11
N LEU A 239 -3.47 4.60 1.01
CA LEU A 239 -2.13 4.81 1.52
C LEU A 239 -1.76 3.69 2.50
N ALA A 240 -0.48 3.33 2.50
CA ALA A 240 0.11 2.49 3.53
C ALA A 240 0.09 3.25 4.86
N SER A 241 -0.40 2.61 5.92
CA SER A 241 -0.46 3.19 7.26
C SER A 241 -0.03 2.20 8.34
N THR A 242 1.02 2.51 9.10
CA THR A 242 1.45 1.70 10.24
C THR A 242 0.47 1.74 11.40
N SER A 243 -0.36 2.79 11.47
CA SER A 243 -1.49 2.88 12.41
C SER A 243 -2.74 2.14 11.95
N GLU A 244 -2.85 1.74 10.67
CA GLU A 244 -4.01 1.07 10.10
C GLU A 244 -3.57 -0.11 9.21
N ARG A 245 -3.53 -1.31 9.80
CA ARG A 245 -3.13 -2.51 9.05
C ARG A 245 -4.09 -2.79 7.87
N PRO A 246 -3.58 -3.35 6.74
CA PRO A 246 -4.36 -3.51 5.53
C PRO A 246 -5.72 -4.24 5.66
N TRP A 247 -5.91 -5.15 6.63
CA TRP A 247 -7.22 -5.77 6.84
C TRP A 247 -8.31 -4.75 7.23
N ARG A 248 -7.95 -3.62 7.85
CA ARG A 248 -8.88 -2.52 8.13
C ARG A 248 -9.32 -1.79 6.86
N GLU A 249 -8.49 -1.84 5.81
CA GLU A 249 -8.74 -1.33 4.47
C GLU A 249 -9.43 -2.34 3.53
N LEU A 250 -9.85 -3.49 4.05
CA LEU A 250 -10.66 -4.47 3.30
C LEU A 250 -11.88 -3.88 2.59
N PRO A 251 -12.60 -2.86 3.13
CA PRO A 251 -13.67 -2.19 2.40
C PRO A 251 -13.19 -1.58 1.09
N SER A 252 -12.01 -0.96 1.09
CA SER A 252 -11.40 -0.38 -0.10
C SER A 252 -10.96 -1.47 -1.08
N LEU A 253 -10.29 -2.51 -0.58
CA LEU A 253 -9.79 -3.67 -1.33
C LEU A 253 -10.89 -4.44 -2.08
N LEU A 254 -12.03 -4.65 -1.42
CA LEU A 254 -13.14 -5.47 -1.93
C LEU A 254 -14.32 -4.64 -2.44
N SER A 255 -14.17 -3.31 -2.54
CA SER A 255 -15.19 -2.40 -3.07
C SER A 255 -15.68 -2.82 -4.47
N PHE A 256 -14.82 -3.50 -5.24
CA PHE A 256 -15.17 -4.09 -6.52
C PHE A 256 -16.29 -5.14 -6.42
N LEU A 257 -16.65 -5.67 -5.26
CA LEU A 257 -17.76 -6.62 -5.12
C LEU A 257 -19.15 -5.96 -5.26
N GLU A 258 -19.28 -4.65 -5.04
CA GLU A 258 -20.57 -3.93 -5.08
C GLU A 258 -20.90 -3.29 -6.42
N VAL A 259 -19.87 -3.01 -7.21
CA VAL A 259 -20.06 -2.41 -8.53
C VAL A 259 -20.82 -3.42 -9.40
N LYS A 260 -21.69 -2.96 -10.30
CA LYS A 260 -22.43 -3.84 -11.24
C LYS A 260 -21.82 -3.86 -12.63
N ASP A 261 -21.19 -2.76 -13.05
CA ASP A 261 -20.54 -2.65 -14.36
C ASP A 261 -19.03 -2.96 -14.31
N GLY A 262 -18.53 -3.58 -15.38
CA GLY A 262 -17.17 -4.10 -15.48
C GLY A 262 -16.15 -3.00 -15.70
N LYS A 263 -15.20 -2.88 -14.76
CA LYS A 263 -13.85 -2.24 -14.78
C LYS A 263 -13.53 -1.86 -13.34
N ARG A 264 -12.79 -2.71 -12.61
CA ARG A 264 -12.66 -2.54 -11.16
C ARG A 264 -11.22 -2.75 -10.69
N GLN A 265 -10.67 -1.73 -10.07
CA GLN A 265 -9.40 -1.80 -9.37
C GLN A 265 -9.60 -2.36 -7.94
N PRO A 266 -8.60 -3.10 -7.40
CA PRO A 266 -7.43 -3.62 -8.10
C PRO A 266 -7.82 -4.67 -9.15
N TYR A 267 -7.26 -4.57 -10.35
CA TYR A 267 -7.59 -5.49 -11.46
C TYR A 267 -7.14 -6.92 -11.16
N PHE A 268 -6.02 -7.10 -10.46
CA PHE A 268 -5.57 -8.43 -10.04
C PHE A 268 -6.59 -9.13 -9.14
N LEU A 269 -7.20 -8.41 -8.18
CA LEU A 269 -8.22 -9.00 -7.32
C LEU A 269 -9.53 -9.27 -8.08
N SER A 270 -10.02 -8.30 -8.84
CA SER A 270 -11.33 -8.41 -9.49
C SER A 270 -11.33 -9.48 -10.59
N MET A 271 -10.30 -9.52 -11.44
CA MET A 271 -10.18 -10.51 -12.50
C MET A 271 -9.69 -11.86 -11.96
N GLY A 272 -8.79 -11.85 -10.99
CA GLY A 272 -8.30 -13.06 -10.37
C GLY A 272 -9.38 -13.80 -9.56
N LEU A 273 -10.31 -13.08 -8.92
CA LEU A 273 -11.48 -13.70 -8.29
C LEU A 273 -12.34 -14.48 -9.31
N TRP A 274 -12.51 -13.94 -10.51
CA TRP A 274 -13.22 -14.63 -11.58
C TRP A 274 -12.49 -15.90 -12.04
N LYS A 275 -11.15 -15.85 -12.13
CA LYS A 275 -10.31 -17.02 -12.42
C LYS A 275 -10.47 -18.11 -11.35
N LEU A 276 -10.44 -17.72 -10.07
CA LEU A 276 -10.63 -18.64 -8.94
C LEU A 276 -12.01 -19.31 -8.97
N ARG A 277 -13.07 -18.56 -9.28
CA ARG A 277 -14.43 -19.12 -9.44
C ARG A 277 -14.50 -20.15 -10.56
N LYS A 278 -13.85 -19.89 -11.69
CA LYS A 278 -13.81 -20.82 -12.83
C LYS A 278 -13.05 -22.11 -12.55
N CYS A 279 -11.99 -22.03 -11.76
CA CYS A 279 -11.18 -23.19 -11.38
C CYS A 279 -11.72 -23.92 -10.14
N CYS A 280 -12.90 -23.55 -9.63
CA CYS A 280 -13.50 -24.13 -8.43
C CYS A 280 -12.59 -24.10 -7.20
N ALA A 281 -11.75 -23.06 -7.07
CA ALA A 281 -10.93 -22.88 -5.89
C ALA A 281 -11.79 -22.68 -4.64
N GLU A 282 -11.32 -23.15 -3.48
CA GLU A 282 -12.06 -23.03 -2.22
C GLU A 282 -11.92 -21.63 -1.62
N THR A 283 -10.71 -21.07 -1.67
CA THR A 283 -10.38 -19.80 -1.01
C THR A 283 -9.72 -18.80 -1.95
N VAL A 284 -10.03 -17.53 -1.73
CA VAL A 284 -9.31 -16.37 -2.22
C VAL A 284 -8.29 -16.03 -1.15
N HIS A 285 -7.01 -16.23 -1.45
CA HIS A 285 -5.92 -15.83 -0.56
C HIS A 285 -5.33 -14.52 -1.08
N ILE A 286 -5.33 -13.49 -0.24
CA ILE A 286 -4.96 -12.12 -0.63
C ILE A 286 -3.79 -11.68 0.24
N TRP A 287 -2.74 -11.18 -0.40
CA TRP A 287 -1.66 -10.45 0.26
C TRP A 287 -1.77 -8.98 -0.12
N THR A 288 -1.67 -8.11 0.88
CA THR A 288 -1.66 -6.66 0.67
C THR A 288 -0.48 -6.06 1.41
N GLY A 289 0.28 -5.21 0.72
CA GLY A 289 1.45 -4.59 1.31
C GLY A 289 1.77 -3.21 0.75
N GLY A 290 2.57 -2.46 1.50
CA GLY A 290 3.07 -1.15 1.12
C GLY A 290 4.07 -0.61 2.13
N MET A 291 4.54 0.61 1.89
CA MET A 291 5.52 1.28 2.75
C MET A 291 5.05 2.70 3.02
N GLN A 292 4.74 3.01 4.28
CA GLN A 292 4.41 4.37 4.68
C GLN A 292 5.68 5.23 4.62
N VAL A 293 5.59 6.42 4.04
CA VAL A 293 6.71 7.38 4.01
C VAL A 293 6.25 8.78 4.36
N SER A 294 7.09 9.51 5.10
CA SER A 294 6.90 10.93 5.35
C SER A 294 7.52 11.77 4.23
N SER A 295 6.73 12.68 3.66
CA SER A 295 7.19 13.61 2.63
C SER A 295 7.26 15.05 3.15
N LYS A 296 8.44 15.67 3.09
CA LYS A 296 8.64 17.08 3.46
C LYS A 296 9.53 17.77 2.42
N ALA A 297 9.03 18.87 1.83
CA ALA A 297 9.77 19.69 0.88
C ALA A 297 10.41 18.93 -0.30
N GLY A 298 9.74 17.88 -0.79
CA GLY A 298 10.20 17.05 -1.90
C GLY A 298 11.10 15.88 -1.51
N GLU A 299 11.44 15.74 -0.23
CA GLU A 299 12.20 14.59 0.30
C GLU A 299 11.26 13.59 0.97
N GLN A 300 11.50 12.31 0.71
CA GLN A 300 10.85 11.18 1.37
C GLN A 300 11.86 10.38 2.18
N ARG A 301 11.39 9.92 3.34
CA ARG A 301 12.16 9.09 4.26
C ARG A 301 11.20 8.29 5.14
N LEU A 302 11.70 7.19 5.70
CA LEU A 302 11.08 6.60 6.87
C LEU A 302 11.43 7.49 8.07
N SER A 303 10.43 8.06 8.73
CA SER A 303 10.64 8.84 9.95
C SER A 303 9.60 8.52 11.02
N GLY A 304 10.01 8.54 12.29
CA GLY A 304 9.11 8.27 13.40
C GLY A 304 8.60 6.83 13.37
N TYR A 305 7.31 6.67 13.05
CA TYR A 305 6.59 5.39 12.98
C TYR A 305 6.35 4.91 11.55
N ASP A 306 6.96 5.54 10.54
CA ASP A 306 6.90 5.06 9.16
C ASP A 306 7.62 3.72 9.03
N ASP A 307 6.96 2.74 8.41
CA ASP A 307 7.50 1.40 8.20
C ASP A 307 6.76 0.69 7.05
N TYR A 308 7.17 -0.53 6.73
CA TYR A 308 6.43 -1.46 5.89
C TYR A 308 5.18 -1.95 6.62
N VAL A 309 4.11 -2.12 5.86
CA VAL A 309 2.87 -2.72 6.34
C VAL A 309 2.45 -3.81 5.39
N GLU A 310 2.06 -4.95 5.96
CA GLU A 310 1.51 -6.06 5.20
C GLU A 310 0.39 -6.77 5.97
N SER A 311 -0.48 -7.45 5.24
CA SER A 311 -1.45 -8.40 5.80
C SER A 311 -1.80 -9.46 4.77
N GLU A 312 -2.04 -10.65 5.27
CA GLU A 312 -2.60 -11.77 4.50
C GLU A 312 -3.98 -12.13 5.05
N PHE A 313 -4.91 -12.43 4.16
CA PHE A 313 -6.25 -12.87 4.55
C PHE A 313 -6.88 -13.80 3.53
N ARG A 314 -7.78 -14.65 4.01
CA ARG A 314 -8.50 -15.66 3.22
C ARG A 314 -10.00 -15.42 3.25
N ILE A 315 -10.64 -15.62 2.11
CA ILE A 315 -12.09 -15.52 1.97
C ILE A 315 -12.57 -16.73 1.16
N PRO A 316 -13.63 -17.45 1.57
CA PRO A 316 -14.18 -18.50 0.72
C PRO A 316 -14.65 -17.93 -0.62
N VAL A 317 -14.29 -18.57 -1.75
CA VAL A 317 -14.58 -18.05 -3.10
C VAL A 317 -16.08 -17.88 -3.34
N GLN A 318 -16.87 -18.84 -2.87
CA GLN A 318 -18.33 -18.82 -2.98
C GLN A 318 -18.96 -17.70 -2.14
N SER A 319 -18.28 -17.31 -1.07
CA SER A 319 -18.72 -16.30 -0.13
C SER A 319 -18.30 -14.88 -0.49
N ALA A 320 -17.24 -14.72 -1.30
CA ALA A 320 -16.74 -13.44 -1.79
C ALA A 320 -17.77 -12.75 -2.70
N THR A 321 -18.81 -12.20 -2.09
CA THR A 321 -20.04 -11.69 -2.69
C THR A 321 -20.41 -10.34 -2.07
N GLU A 322 -21.34 -9.63 -2.69
CA GLU A 322 -21.87 -8.34 -2.19
C GLU A 322 -22.47 -8.46 -0.77
N SER A 323 -23.14 -9.58 -0.45
CA SER A 323 -23.77 -9.78 0.87
C SER A 323 -22.74 -10.00 1.99
N GLY A 324 -21.73 -10.84 1.75
CA GLY A 324 -20.61 -11.02 2.68
C GLY A 324 -19.84 -9.73 2.89
N PHE A 325 -19.61 -8.98 1.81
CA PHE A 325 -18.95 -7.69 1.86
C PHE A 325 -19.75 -6.64 2.64
N THR A 326 -21.07 -6.57 2.44
CA THR A 326 -21.97 -5.68 3.20
C THR A 326 -21.93 -6.01 4.70
N THR A 327 -21.96 -7.30 5.04
CA THR A 327 -21.83 -7.76 6.44
C THR A 327 -20.49 -7.32 7.03
N TYR A 328 -19.40 -7.50 6.30
CA TYR A 328 -18.06 -7.06 6.73
C TYR A 328 -18.01 -5.56 7.00
N LYS A 329 -18.53 -4.72 6.08
CA LYS A 329 -18.60 -3.27 6.27
C LYS A 329 -19.38 -2.89 7.53
N SER A 330 -20.51 -3.55 7.78
CA SER A 330 -21.30 -3.32 8.99
C SER A 330 -20.52 -3.69 10.26
N MET A 331 -19.84 -4.83 10.26
CA MET A 331 -19.00 -5.28 11.37
C MET A 331 -17.86 -4.29 11.65
N MET A 332 -17.15 -3.83 10.62
CA MET A 332 -16.09 -2.83 10.75
C MET A 332 -16.60 -1.49 11.26
N LYS A 333 -17.80 -1.06 10.84
CA LYS A 333 -18.45 0.15 11.39
C LYS A 333 -18.70 0.03 12.89
N THR A 334 -19.18 -1.13 13.36
CA THR A 334 -19.36 -1.40 14.78
C THR A 334 -18.02 -1.39 15.53
N LEU A 335 -16.99 -2.06 15.00
CA LEU A 335 -15.67 -2.12 15.62
C LEU A 335 -15.01 -0.73 15.73
N ASN A 336 -15.11 0.08 14.67
CA ASN A 336 -14.70 1.48 14.70
C ASN A 336 -15.48 2.30 15.73
N SER A 337 -16.77 2.02 15.92
CA SER A 337 -17.56 2.70 16.95
C SER A 337 -17.05 2.39 18.36
N PHE A 338 -16.59 1.16 18.63
CA PHE A 338 -16.03 0.78 19.92
C PHE A 338 -14.70 1.50 20.19
N SER A 339 -13.83 1.59 19.20
CA SER A 339 -12.60 2.39 19.27
C SER A 339 -12.89 3.86 19.61
N ASN A 340 -13.90 4.46 18.97
CA ASN A 340 -14.31 5.85 19.24
C ASN A 340 -14.92 6.03 20.64
N ILE A 341 -15.72 5.06 21.11
CA ILE A 341 -16.28 5.06 22.47
C ILE A 341 -15.15 4.97 23.50
N LEU A 342 -14.21 4.04 23.32
CA LEU A 342 -13.03 3.88 24.19
C LEU A 342 -12.23 5.18 24.30
N ASN A 343 -11.89 5.78 23.16
CA ASN A 343 -11.19 7.07 23.10
C ASN A 343 -11.92 8.16 23.89
N SER A 344 -13.23 8.27 23.67
CA SER A 344 -14.08 9.27 24.35
C SER A 344 -14.18 9.03 25.86
N SER A 345 -14.31 7.77 26.28
CA SER A 345 -14.36 7.37 27.69
C SER A 345 -13.06 7.68 28.43
N ILE A 346 -11.91 7.45 27.81
CA ILE A 346 -10.60 7.77 28.42
C ILE A 346 -10.42 9.27 28.55
N ILE A 347 -10.74 10.03 27.49
CA ILE A 347 -10.74 11.49 27.55
C ILE A 347 -11.67 12.00 28.66
N HIS A 348 -12.87 11.42 28.78
CA HIS A 348 -13.82 11.81 29.83
C HIS A 348 -13.28 11.51 31.23
N TYR A 349 -12.70 10.32 31.46
CA TYR A 349 -12.10 9.94 32.73
C TYR A 349 -11.07 10.96 33.23
N PHE A 350 -10.13 11.35 32.35
CA PHE A 350 -9.08 12.31 32.74
C PHE A 350 -9.62 13.72 32.94
N LYS A 351 -10.64 14.13 32.19
CA LYS A 351 -11.32 15.41 32.42
C LYS A 351 -12.05 15.41 33.76
N THR A 352 -12.84 14.40 34.06
CA THR A 352 -13.58 14.28 35.33
C THR A 352 -12.63 14.27 36.53
N LYS A 353 -11.45 13.66 36.38
CA LYS A 353 -10.39 13.72 37.40
C LYS A 353 -9.83 15.16 37.56
N GLN A 354 -9.54 15.85 36.45
CA GLN A 354 -9.03 17.22 36.45
C GLN A 354 -10.05 18.27 36.91
N GLU A 355 -11.33 18.14 36.58
CA GLU A 355 -12.40 19.05 37.03
C GLU A 355 -12.56 19.03 38.56
N LYS A 356 -12.26 17.88 39.18
CA LYS A 356 -12.23 17.71 40.63
C LYS A 356 -10.96 18.32 41.27
N GLU A 357 -9.97 18.74 40.48
CA GLU A 357 -8.72 19.38 40.91
C GLU A 357 -8.64 20.88 40.51
N GLU A 358 -9.22 21.28 39.36
CA GLU A 358 -9.15 22.62 38.79
C GLU A 358 -10.51 23.07 38.18
N LYS A 359 -10.89 24.34 38.37
CA LYS A 359 -12.19 24.90 37.91
C LYS A 359 -12.35 25.05 36.38
N LYS A 360 -11.30 24.84 35.57
CA LYS A 360 -11.33 24.88 34.08
C LYS A 360 -10.25 23.97 33.46
N PRO A 361 -10.54 22.68 33.20
CA PRO A 361 -9.55 21.79 32.59
C PRO A 361 -9.32 22.18 31.11
N LYS A 362 -8.12 22.62 30.77
CA LYS A 362 -7.69 22.61 29.36
C LYS A 362 -7.35 21.17 28.99
N MET A 363 -7.82 20.71 27.82
CA MET A 363 -7.38 19.43 27.27
C MET A 363 -5.85 19.47 27.12
N SER A 364 -5.14 18.73 27.96
CA SER A 364 -3.69 18.66 27.83
C SER A 364 -3.33 17.76 26.65
N SER A 365 -2.23 18.11 25.96
CA SER A 365 -1.64 17.26 24.92
C SER A 365 -1.36 15.84 25.43
N PHE A 366 -1.07 15.71 26.72
CA PHE A 366 -0.89 14.43 27.40
C PHE A 366 -2.15 13.54 27.41
N VAL A 367 -3.33 14.08 27.74
CA VAL A 367 -4.59 13.30 27.73
C VAL A 367 -4.91 12.81 26.32
N LYS A 368 -4.69 13.66 25.32
CA LYS A 368 -4.86 13.28 23.92
C LYS A 368 -3.92 12.14 23.52
N ALA A 369 -2.63 12.23 23.88
CA ALA A 369 -1.65 11.20 23.58
C ALA A 369 -1.96 9.86 24.28
N ILE A 370 -2.47 9.89 25.52
CA ILE A 370 -2.93 8.67 26.21
C ILE A 370 -4.11 8.03 25.48
N ALA A 371 -5.10 8.84 25.10
CA ALA A 371 -6.28 8.33 24.42
C ALA A 371 -5.92 7.73 23.05
N GLU A 372 -5.07 8.40 22.26
CA GLU A 372 -4.52 7.87 21.02
C GLU A 372 -3.76 6.55 21.24
N ARG A 373 -2.88 6.49 22.25
CA ARG A 373 -2.15 5.26 22.58
C ARG A 373 -3.08 4.11 22.98
N SER A 374 -4.14 4.39 23.74
CA SER A 374 -5.11 3.37 24.13
C SER A 374 -5.86 2.80 22.93
N VAL A 375 -6.18 3.63 21.94
CA VAL A 375 -6.79 3.20 20.68
C VAL A 375 -5.82 2.32 19.89
N SER A 376 -4.53 2.69 19.83
CA SER A 376 -3.51 1.84 19.21
C SER A 376 -3.42 0.47 19.88
N VAL A 377 -3.38 0.41 21.22
CA VAL A 377 -3.36 -0.86 21.97
C VAL A 377 -4.63 -1.68 21.73
N PHE A 378 -5.79 -1.03 21.62
CA PHE A 378 -7.03 -1.72 21.26
C PHE A 378 -6.92 -2.40 19.89
N TRP A 379 -6.46 -1.67 18.87
CA TRP A 379 -6.28 -2.23 17.53
C TRP A 379 -5.23 -3.35 17.50
N GLU A 380 -4.09 -3.16 18.17
CA GLU A 380 -3.05 -4.20 18.32
C GLU A 380 -3.62 -5.50 18.92
N ARG A 381 -4.49 -5.40 19.93
CA ARG A 381 -5.17 -6.57 20.52
C ARG A 381 -6.22 -7.18 19.62
N MET A 382 -6.78 -6.41 18.67
CA MET A 382 -7.74 -6.91 17.69
C MET A 382 -7.06 -7.59 16.49
N GLU A 383 -5.78 -7.29 16.20
CA GLU A 383 -5.03 -7.85 15.07
C GLU A 383 -5.12 -9.40 14.96
N PRO A 384 -4.93 -10.19 16.04
CA PRO A 384 -5.03 -11.65 15.93
C PRO A 384 -6.43 -12.16 15.57
N SER A 385 -7.47 -11.32 15.74
CA SER A 385 -8.85 -11.66 15.42
C SER A 385 -9.24 -11.30 13.98
N ALA A 386 -8.36 -10.66 13.20
CA ALA A 386 -8.69 -10.17 11.85
C ALA A 386 -9.31 -11.25 10.95
N GLN A 387 -8.68 -12.43 10.85
CA GLN A 387 -9.20 -13.53 10.03
C GLN A 387 -10.55 -14.05 10.55
N GLN A 388 -10.78 -14.04 11.87
CA GLN A 388 -12.05 -14.46 12.45
C GLN A 388 -13.18 -13.48 12.14
N ILE A 389 -12.90 -12.17 12.15
CA ILE A 389 -13.85 -11.12 11.74
C ILE A 389 -14.24 -11.33 10.27
N ILE A 390 -13.26 -11.60 9.41
CA ILE A 390 -13.46 -11.89 7.98
C ILE A 390 -14.30 -13.14 7.80
N ASN A 391 -13.93 -14.25 8.45
CA ASN A 391 -14.69 -15.51 8.39
C ASN A 391 -16.13 -15.32 8.84
N THR A 392 -16.35 -14.58 9.92
CA THR A 392 -17.71 -14.29 10.42
C THR A 392 -18.52 -13.52 9.37
N ALA A 393 -17.92 -12.55 8.68
CA ALA A 393 -18.62 -11.79 7.66
C ALA A 393 -18.94 -12.60 6.39
N PHE A 394 -18.02 -13.46 5.96
CA PHE A 394 -18.12 -14.15 4.66
C PHE A 394 -18.72 -15.57 4.77
N CYS A 395 -18.65 -16.25 5.91
CA CYS A 395 -19.17 -17.63 6.05
C CYS A 395 -20.67 -17.71 6.42
N GLY A 396 -21.46 -16.69 6.09
CA GLY A 396 -22.92 -16.70 6.31
C GLY A 396 -23.32 -16.71 7.79
N SER A 397 -22.61 -15.96 8.64
CA SER A 397 -22.90 -15.95 10.08
C SER A 397 -24.32 -15.50 10.41
N THR A 398 -24.87 -16.07 11.50
CA THR A 398 -26.12 -15.60 12.09
C THR A 398 -25.93 -14.31 12.87
N GLU A 399 -27.03 -13.66 13.27
CA GLU A 399 -26.95 -12.46 14.11
C GLU A 399 -26.35 -12.77 15.48
N GLU A 400 -26.65 -13.94 16.04
CA GLU A 400 -26.11 -14.38 17.34
C GLU A 400 -24.59 -14.56 17.30
N GLN A 401 -24.06 -15.11 16.20
CA GLN A 401 -22.63 -15.27 16.01
C GLN A 401 -21.91 -13.92 15.90
N ARG A 402 -22.52 -12.95 15.21
CA ARG A 402 -21.98 -11.57 15.16
C ARG A 402 -22.03 -10.89 16.52
N GLU A 403 -23.13 -11.05 17.25
CA GLU A 403 -23.28 -10.48 18.59
C GLU A 403 -22.27 -11.08 19.58
N ALA A 404 -21.96 -12.38 19.44
CA ALA A 404 -20.90 -13.02 20.22
C ALA A 404 -19.52 -12.41 19.93
N GLU A 405 -19.21 -12.09 18.66
CA GLU A 405 -18.00 -11.36 18.30
C GLU A 405 -17.99 -9.95 18.90
N TYR A 406 -19.10 -9.21 18.81
CA TYR A 406 -19.20 -7.86 19.39
C TYR A 406 -18.96 -7.88 20.91
N LYS A 407 -19.44 -8.90 21.62
CA LYS A 407 -19.17 -9.06 23.06
C LYS A 407 -17.67 -9.25 23.34
N LYS A 408 -16.95 -10.01 22.51
CA LYS A 408 -15.49 -10.17 22.63
C LYS A 408 -14.78 -8.84 22.41
N TRP A 409 -15.17 -8.09 21.39
CA TRP A 409 -14.53 -6.78 21.10
C TRP A 409 -14.78 -5.78 22.22
N ALA A 410 -15.99 -5.76 22.77
CA ALA A 410 -16.33 -4.93 23.93
C ALA A 410 -15.52 -5.32 25.17
N ALA A 411 -15.28 -6.62 25.40
CA ALA A 411 -14.42 -7.09 26.48
C ALA A 411 -12.97 -6.59 26.31
N VAL A 412 -12.39 -6.73 25.12
CA VAL A 412 -11.04 -6.20 24.82
C VAL A 412 -10.99 -4.68 25.07
N ALA A 413 -11.98 -3.93 24.59
CA ALA A 413 -12.02 -2.48 24.81
C ALA A 413 -12.14 -2.11 26.29
N ARG A 414 -12.91 -2.86 27.09
CA ARG A 414 -12.97 -2.68 28.56
C ARG A 414 -11.65 -2.98 29.24
N GLU A 415 -10.94 -4.02 28.83
CA GLU A 415 -9.62 -4.33 29.38
C GLU A 415 -8.61 -3.20 29.11
N VAL A 416 -8.62 -2.64 27.89
CA VAL A 416 -7.79 -1.49 27.56
C VAL A 416 -8.21 -0.28 28.40
N TYR A 417 -9.50 0.00 28.53
CA TYR A 417 -9.98 1.05 29.42
C TYR A 417 -9.45 0.89 30.85
N ASN A 418 -9.54 -0.32 31.41
CA ASN A 418 -9.04 -0.63 32.76
C ASN A 418 -7.52 -0.47 32.90
N GLN A 419 -6.77 -0.74 31.83
CA GLN A 419 -5.32 -0.56 31.81
C GLN A 419 -4.93 0.93 31.87
N PHE A 420 -5.68 1.81 31.19
CA PHE A 420 -5.34 3.23 31.05
C PHE A 420 -6.06 4.14 32.06
N CYS A 421 -7.10 3.65 32.74
CA CYS A 421 -7.87 4.40 33.74
C CYS A 421 -7.75 3.73 35.13
N PRO A 422 -6.80 4.18 35.98
CA PRO A 422 -6.64 3.68 37.34
C PRO A 422 -7.90 3.85 38.21
N ARG A 423 -8.05 3.01 39.24
CA ARG A 423 -9.22 2.99 40.13
C ARG A 423 -8.88 2.69 41.59
N GLU A 424 -7.67 3.04 42.02
CA GLU A 424 -7.12 2.69 43.33
C GLU A 424 -7.64 3.61 44.44
N THR A 425 -7.91 4.88 44.11
CA THR A 425 -8.46 5.85 45.08
C THR A 425 -9.97 6.04 44.88
N ALA A 426 -10.69 6.44 45.93
CA ALA A 426 -12.14 6.69 45.86
C ALA A 426 -12.50 7.68 44.73
N ARG A 427 -11.70 8.74 44.54
CA ARG A 427 -11.91 9.73 43.47
C ARG A 427 -11.71 9.14 42.07
N GLN A 428 -10.67 8.32 41.92
CA GLN A 428 -10.42 7.60 40.67
C GLN A 428 -11.54 6.61 40.38
N LEU A 429 -12.04 5.90 41.38
CA LEU A 429 -13.15 4.97 41.24
C LEU A 429 -14.43 5.69 40.79
N THR A 430 -14.77 6.85 41.37
CA THR A 430 -15.91 7.64 40.92
C THR A 430 -15.76 8.07 39.46
N ALA A 431 -14.60 8.63 39.08
CA ALA A 431 -14.35 9.05 37.70
C ALA A 431 -14.36 7.87 36.71
N TRP A 432 -13.88 6.70 37.15
CA TRP A 432 -13.88 5.44 36.40
C TRP A 432 -15.30 4.96 36.12
N VAL A 433 -16.18 4.92 37.14
CA VAL A 433 -17.59 4.52 36.97
C VAL A 433 -18.34 5.52 36.08
N GLU A 434 -18.14 6.83 36.29
CA GLU A 434 -18.78 7.88 35.49
C GLU A 434 -18.37 7.85 34.01
N SER A 435 -17.19 7.34 33.71
CA SER A 435 -16.61 7.33 32.36
C SER A 435 -16.57 5.94 31.70
N GLU A 436 -17.17 4.93 32.33
CA GLU A 436 -17.14 3.56 31.86
C GLU A 436 -17.75 3.46 30.44
N PRO A 437 -17.08 2.82 29.48
CA PRO A 437 -17.57 2.74 28.11
C PRO A 437 -18.81 1.86 27.99
N ASN A 438 -19.87 2.41 27.39
CA ASN A 438 -21.08 1.67 27.07
C ASN A 438 -21.17 1.39 25.56
N PHE A 439 -20.77 0.17 25.18
CA PHE A 439 -20.67 -0.26 23.79
C PHE A 439 -22.00 -0.65 23.13
N PHE A 440 -23.04 -0.94 23.91
CA PHE A 440 -24.32 -1.46 23.41
C PHE A 440 -25.50 -0.48 23.58
N SER A 441 -25.23 0.75 24.06
CA SER A 441 -26.24 1.77 24.23
C SER A 441 -26.77 2.28 22.89
N LYS A 442 -28.03 1.96 22.58
CA LYS A 442 -28.81 2.68 21.56
C LYS A 442 -29.16 4.06 22.14
N LYS A 443 -28.35 5.10 21.89
CA LYS A 443 -28.77 6.48 22.20
C LYS A 443 -29.92 6.88 21.28
N THR A 444 -31.16 6.61 21.68
CA THR A 444 -32.36 7.26 21.15
C THR A 444 -32.27 8.75 21.46
N LYS A 445 -31.99 9.58 20.45
CA LYS A 445 -32.26 11.01 20.55
C LYS A 445 -33.78 11.21 20.53
N SER A 446 -34.40 11.24 21.71
CA SER A 446 -35.76 11.76 21.84
C SER A 446 -35.73 13.28 21.64
N PRO A 447 -36.50 13.85 20.69
CA PRO A 447 -36.58 15.30 20.53
C PRO A 447 -37.38 15.87 21.69
N GLN A 448 -36.71 16.49 22.66
CA GLN A 448 -37.37 17.42 23.59
C GLN A 448 -37.76 18.67 22.81
N LYS A 449 -39.01 18.69 22.31
CA LYS A 449 -39.72 19.94 22.05
C LYS A 449 -39.94 20.63 23.40
N LYS A 450 -39.31 21.79 23.59
CA LYS A 450 -39.72 22.74 24.63
C LYS A 450 -41.01 23.40 24.18
N GLY A 451 -42.05 23.28 25.01
CA GLY A 451 -43.16 24.24 25.06
C GLY A 451 -42.76 25.42 25.94
#